data_AF-A0A523VAM7-F1
#
_entry.id   AF-A0A523VAM7-F1
#
_cell.length_a   1.000
_cell.length_b   1.000
_cell.length_c   1.000
_cell.angle_alpha   90.00
_cell.angle_beta   90.00
_cell.angle_gamma   90.00
#
_symmetry.space_group_name_H-M   'P 1'
#
loop_
_entity.id
_entity.type
_entity.pdbx_description
1 polymer ?
#
loop_
_entity_poly.entity_id
_entity_poly.type
_entity_poly.pdbx_seq_one_letter_code
_entity_poly.pdbx_strand_id
1 'polypeptide(L)'
;MSFLAYPFANILLLLYNLLGQSTVGAIAVFTLLINLAMLPLTLKQQRSTRLMQALQPELEKIKKKYAKDREKQAQATTKLYQDKGISPLSG
;
A
#
# COMPACT_ATOMS: atom_id res chain seq x y z
N MET A 1 -26.21 4.51 11.46
CA MET A 1 -25.13 3.61 11.91
C MET A 1 -25.37 2.13 11.64
N SER A 2 -26.55 1.72 11.13
CA SER A 2 -26.90 0.29 10.99
C SER A 2 -26.58 -0.32 9.61
N PHE A 3 -26.28 0.50 8.59
CA PHE A 3 -26.09 0.02 7.20
C PHE A 3 -24.88 -0.91 7.04
N LEU A 4 -23.77 -0.66 7.74
CA LEU A 4 -22.61 -1.55 7.74
C LEU A 4 -22.76 -2.73 8.72
N ALA A 5 -23.55 -2.59 9.79
CA ALA A 5 -23.61 -3.58 10.86
C ALA A 5 -24.35 -4.87 10.45
N TYR A 6 -25.47 -4.74 9.73
CA TYR A 6 -26.27 -5.89 9.28
C TYR A 6 -25.57 -6.85 8.31
N PRO A 7 -24.92 -6.37 7.22
CA PRO A 7 -24.18 -7.29 6.34
C PRO A 7 -22.99 -7.93 7.06
N PHE A 8 -22.32 -7.19 7.94
CA PHE A 8 -21.19 -7.70 8.72
C PHE A 8 -21.62 -8.80 9.71
N ALA A 9 -22.71 -8.58 10.43
CA ALA A 9 -23.26 -9.56 11.36
C ALA A 9 -23.77 -10.82 10.65
N ASN A 10 -24.46 -10.68 9.51
CA ASN A 10 -24.93 -11.82 8.72
C ASN A 10 -23.77 -12.66 8.16
N ILE A 11 -22.71 -12.02 7.66
CA ILE A 11 -21.51 -12.73 7.18
C ILE A 11 -20.82 -13.46 8.33
N LEU A 12 -20.73 -12.82 9.51
CA LEU A 12 -20.11 -13.41 10.69
C LEU A 12 -20.89 -14.64 11.20
N LEU A 13 -22.23 -14.56 11.26
CA LEU A 13 -23.08 -15.67 11.67
C LEU A 13 -23.07 -16.82 10.66
N LEU A 14 -22.97 -16.52 9.36
CA LEU A 14 -22.87 -17.54 8.32
C LEU A 14 -21.53 -18.29 8.41
N LEU A 15 -20.42 -17.57 8.57
CA LEU A 15 -19.10 -18.15 8.83
C LEU A 15 -19.07 -18.97 10.13
N TYR A 16 -19.70 -18.48 11.19
CA TYR A 16 -19.76 -19.16 12.48
C TYR A 16 -20.49 -20.52 12.41
N ASN A 17 -21.62 -20.57 11.69
CA ASN A 17 -22.37 -21.81 11.49
C ASN A 17 -21.67 -22.77 10.51
N LEU A 18 -21.01 -22.24 9.46
CA LEU A 18 -20.33 -23.04 8.44
C LEU A 18 -19.05 -23.71 8.98
N LEU A 19 -18.36 -23.08 9.94
CA LEU A 19 -17.14 -23.62 10.55
C LEU A 19 -17.38 -24.38 11.87
N GLY A 20 -18.63 -24.81 12.11
CA GLY A 20 -18.94 -25.73 13.21
C GLY A 20 -18.76 -25.11 14.60
N GLN A 21 -19.13 -23.84 14.78
CA GLN A 21 -19.07 -23.10 16.06
C GLN A 21 -17.65 -22.84 16.58
N SER A 22 -16.61 -23.06 15.77
CA SER A 22 -15.25 -22.66 16.11
C SER A 22 -15.02 -21.20 15.73
N THR A 23 -15.17 -20.30 16.70
CA THR A 23 -14.86 -18.86 16.56
C THR A 23 -13.44 -18.65 16.04
N VAL A 24 -12.49 -19.49 16.46
CA VAL A 24 -11.08 -19.43 16.04
C VAL A 24 -10.93 -19.78 14.56
N GLY A 25 -11.63 -20.82 14.08
CA GLY A 25 -11.60 -21.21 12.67
C GLY A 25 -12.17 -20.12 11.75
N ALA A 26 -13.30 -19.52 12.15
CA ALA A 26 -13.96 -18.47 11.38
C ALA A 26 -13.06 -17.24 11.22
N ILE A 27 -12.42 -16.80 12.30
CA ILE A 27 -11.49 -15.67 12.26
C ILE A 27 -10.25 -16.04 11.42
N ALA A 28 -9.67 -17.23 11.63
CA ALA A 28 -8.47 -17.64 10.89
C ALA A 28 -8.70 -17.69 9.37
N VAL A 29 -9.81 -18.28 8.92
CA VAL A 29 -10.15 -18.35 7.48
C VAL A 29 -10.47 -16.97 6.91
N PHE A 30 -11.20 -16.13 7.65
CA PHE A 30 -11.47 -14.75 7.25
C PHE A 30 -10.18 -13.93 7.07
N THR A 31 -9.26 -14.03 8.03
CA THR A 31 -7.94 -13.37 7.96
C THR A 31 -7.13 -13.90 6.78
N LEU A 32 -7.13 -15.21 6.53
CA LEU A 32 -6.47 -15.81 5.36
C LEU A 32 -7.05 -15.31 4.04
N LEU A 33 -8.37 -15.22 3.92
CA LEU A 33 -9.04 -14.69 2.73
C LEU A 33 -8.70 -13.22 2.49
N ILE A 34 -8.75 -12.39 3.52
CA ILE A 34 -8.35 -10.97 3.41
C ILE A 34 -6.89 -10.85 3.01
N ASN A 35 -6.00 -11.62 3.65
CA ASN A 35 -4.58 -11.61 3.31
C ASN A 35 -4.38 -12.01 1.84
N LEU A 36 -5.00 -13.09 1.37
CA LEU A 36 -4.94 -13.53 -0.04
C LEU A 36 -5.47 -12.46 -1.00
N ALA A 37 -6.57 -11.78 -0.66
CA ALA A 37 -7.12 -10.69 -1.46
C ALA A 37 -6.21 -9.44 -1.45
N MET A 38 -5.51 -9.18 -0.35
CA MET A 38 -4.55 -8.08 -0.21
C MET A 38 -3.20 -8.40 -0.85
N LEU A 39 -2.77 -9.66 -0.97
CA LEU A 39 -1.49 -10.04 -1.61
C LEU A 39 -1.24 -9.34 -2.96
N PRO A 40 -2.17 -9.35 -3.96
CA PRO A 40 -1.93 -8.67 -5.23
C PRO A 40 -1.78 -7.15 -5.06
N LEU A 41 -2.48 -6.54 -4.10
CA LEU A 41 -2.33 -5.13 -3.77
C LEU A 41 -0.96 -4.86 -3.14
N THR A 42 -0.58 -5.65 -2.13
CA THR A 42 0.71 -5.56 -1.45
C THR A 42 1.87 -5.74 -2.42
N LEU A 43 1.78 -6.65 -3.39
CA LEU A 43 2.79 -6.83 -4.43
C LEU A 43 2.93 -5.59 -5.33
N LYS A 44 1.81 -4.96 -5.70
CA LYS A 44 1.82 -3.69 -6.45
C LYS A 44 2.46 -2.57 -5.64
N GLN A 45 2.11 -2.45 -4.37
CA GLN A 45 2.69 -1.46 -3.45
C GLN A 45 4.20 -1.68 -3.28
N GLN A 46 4.64 -2.92 -3.05
CA GLN A 46 6.07 -3.25 -2.93
C GLN A 46 6.86 -2.87 -4.18
N ARG A 47 6.31 -3.07 -5.38
CA ARG A 47 6.96 -2.67 -6.63
C ARG A 47 7.17 -1.16 -6.69
N SER A 48 6.16 -0.37 -6.32
CA SER A 48 6.24 1.09 -6.25
C SER A 48 7.32 1.55 -5.26
N THR A 49 7.34 0.96 -4.06
CA THR A 49 8.35 1.25 -3.04
C THR A 49 9.77 0.92 -3.48
N ARG A 50 9.98 -0.21 -4.16
CA ARG A 50 11.31 -0.58 -4.69
C ARG A 50 11.81 0.41 -5.75
N LEU A 51 10.92 0.89 -6.63
CA LEU A 51 11.26 1.90 -7.63
C LEU A 51 11.65 3.23 -6.98
N MET A 52 10.93 3.66 -5.93
CA MET A 52 11.28 4.83 -5.13
C MET A 52 12.65 4.67 -4.43
N GLN A 53 12.94 3.49 -3.88
CA GLN A 53 14.24 3.18 -3.27
C GLN A 53 15.38 3.27 -4.29
N ALA A 54 15.17 2.78 -5.51
CA ALA A 54 16.16 2.89 -6.59
C ALA A 54 16.46 4.35 -7.00
N LEU A 55 15.51 5.27 -6.78
CA LEU A 55 15.71 6.71 -7.02
C LEU A 55 16.44 7.44 -5.88
N GLN A 56 16.47 6.90 -4.67
CA GLN A 56 17.16 7.54 -3.53
C GLN A 56 18.58 8.02 -3.84
N PRO A 57 19.49 7.25 -4.48
CA PRO A 57 20.85 7.72 -4.76
C PRO A 57 20.88 8.91 -5.74
N GLU A 58 19.98 8.95 -6.73
CA GLU A 58 19.88 10.09 -7.65
C GLU A 58 19.29 11.33 -6.96
N LEU A 59 18.29 11.13 -6.09
CA LEU A 59 17.76 12.19 -5.23
C LEU A 59 18.85 12.76 -4.31
N GLU A 60 19.69 11.93 -3.69
CA GLU A 60 20.81 12.40 -2.87
C GLU A 60 21.83 13.21 -3.67
N LYS A 61 22.13 12.82 -4.92
CA LYS A 61 22.99 13.61 -5.81
C LYS A 61 22.39 14.99 -6.08
N ILE A 62 21.08 15.09 -6.33
CA ILE A 62 20.37 16.36 -6.51
C ILE A 62 20.44 17.19 -5.22
N LYS A 63 20.18 16.59 -4.06
CA LYS A 63 20.28 17.26 -2.75
C LYS A 63 21.69 17.83 -2.51
N LYS A 64 22.75 17.07 -2.82
CA LYS A 64 24.13 17.54 -2.68
C LYS A 64 24.48 18.63 -3.68
N LYS A 65 24.04 18.51 -4.94
CA LYS A 65 24.32 19.47 -6.02
C LYS A 65 23.62 20.82 -5.81
N TYR A 66 22.41 20.81 -5.26
CA TYR A 66 21.58 22.00 -5.05
C TYR A 66 21.36 22.33 -3.56
N ALA A 67 22.31 21.97 -2.68
CA ALA A 67 22.18 22.14 -1.23
C ALA A 67 21.90 23.60 -0.79
N LYS A 68 22.33 24.58 -1.59
CA LYS A 68 22.15 26.02 -1.32
C LYS A 68 20.93 26.63 -2.04
N ASP A 69 20.25 25.88 -2.90
CA ASP A 69 19.18 26.39 -3.78
C ASP A 69 17.98 25.43 -3.74
N ARG A 70 17.08 25.68 -2.79
CA ARG A 70 15.90 24.84 -2.55
C ARG A 70 14.92 24.84 -3.72
N GLU A 71 14.83 25.94 -4.46
CA GLU A 71 13.96 26.02 -5.64
C GLU A 71 14.47 25.11 -6.76
N LYS A 72 15.76 25.19 -7.09
CA LYS A 72 16.35 24.28 -8.09
C LYS A 72 16.35 22.84 -7.64
N GLN A 73 16.52 22.59 -6.34
CA GLN A 73 16.42 21.25 -5.78
C GLN A 73 15.02 20.66 -5.98
N ALA A 74 13.96 21.43 -5.71
CA ALA A 74 12.57 21.00 -5.91
C ALA A 74 12.28 20.72 -7.39
N GLN A 75 12.67 21.65 -8.29
CA GLN A 75 12.48 21.50 -9.73
C GLN A 75 13.21 20.26 -10.29
N ALA A 76 14.48 20.05 -9.91
CA ALA A 76 15.27 18.91 -10.35
C ALA A 76 14.71 17.58 -9.82
N THR A 77 14.20 17.56 -8.58
CA THR A 77 13.56 16.38 -7.99
C THR A 77 12.28 16.01 -8.74
N THR A 78 11.42 16.99 -9.06
CA THR A 78 10.20 16.76 -9.84
C THR A 78 10.53 16.27 -11.25
N LYS A 79 11.53 16.87 -11.90
CA LYS A 79 11.98 16.45 -13.23
C LYS A 79 12.52 15.02 -13.23
N LEU A 80 13.27 14.63 -12.20
CA LEU A 80 13.76 13.26 -12.04
C LEU A 80 12.61 12.23 -11.95
N TYR A 81 11.57 12.55 -11.19
CA TYR A 81 10.39 11.67 -11.10
C TYR A 81 9.68 11.52 -12.45
N GLN A 82 9.57 12.61 -13.21
CA GLN A 82 9.00 12.60 -14.56
C GLN A 82 9.85 11.79 -15.55
N ASP A 83 11.17 12.01 -15.57
CA ASP A 83 12.11 11.32 -16.46
C ASP A 83 12.13 9.80 -16.22
N LYS A 84 11.97 9.36 -14.96
CA LYS A 84 11.91 7.94 -14.59
C LYS A 84 10.49 7.35 -14.67
N GLY A 85 9.47 8.15 -14.98
CA GLY A 85 8.08 7.70 -15.10
C GLY A 85 7.46 7.21 -13.78
N ILE A 86 7.94 7.69 -12.64
CA ILE A 86 7.46 7.26 -11.31
C ILE A 86 6.64 8.39 -10.70
N SER A 87 5.38 8.12 -10.37
CA SER A 87 4.55 9.08 -9.66
C SER A 87 4.82 9.00 -8.15
N PRO A 88 5.21 10.10 -7.48
CA PRO A 88 5.38 10.12 -6.03
C PRO A 88 4.05 9.93 -5.26
N LEU A 89 2.91 9.94 -5.97
CA LEU A 89 1.56 9.73 -5.43
C LEU A 89 1.08 8.28 -5.57
N SER A 90 1.81 7.40 -6.27
CA SER A 90 1.37 6.01 -6.53
C SER A 90 1.84 4.99 -5.47
N GLY A 91 1.87 5.40 -4.20
CA GLY A 91 2.04 4.48 -3.06
C GLY A 91 0.78 3.65 -2.80
#